data_AF-A0A4Q2Z070-F1
#
_entry.id   AF-A0A4Q2Z070-F1
#
_cell.length_a   1.000
_cell.length_b   1.000
_cell.length_c   1.000
_cell.angle_alpha   90.00
_cell.angle_beta   90.00
_cell.angle_gamma   90.00
#
_symmetry.space_group_name_H-M   'P 1'
#
loop_
_entity.id
_entity.type
_entity.pdbx_description
1 polymer ?
#
loop_
_entity_poly.entity_id
_entity_poly.type
_entity_poly.pdbx_seq_one_letter_code
_entity_poly.pdbx_strand_id
1 'polypeptide(L)'
;MALRRIWIVGLMAFVAAVAGVFVGRALVDAPRASETELHALLHREAMLTGEQEARLRPIEARFAARREAIELEMRAANVRLAQAIEAEHGYGPRVTKAIDETHEVMGALQKETLEHLFAMRAVLDRDQTATFDRIVVKALTADAR
;
A
#
# COMPACT_ATOMS: atom_id res chain seq x y z
N MET A 1 47.04 8.03 -7.21
CA MET A 1 46.10 7.41 -8.18
C MET A 1 45.25 6.27 -7.60
N ALA A 2 45.80 5.41 -6.73
CA ALA A 2 45.08 4.28 -6.15
C ALA A 2 43.83 4.69 -5.32
N LEU A 3 43.96 5.73 -4.48
CA LEU A 3 42.87 6.18 -3.61
C LEU A 3 41.65 6.70 -4.41
N ARG A 4 41.88 7.46 -5.49
CA ARG A 4 40.82 7.94 -6.38
C ARG A 4 40.07 6.79 -7.07
N ARG A 5 40.77 5.72 -7.46
CA ARG A 5 40.16 4.52 -8.05
C ARG A 5 39.32 3.76 -7.01
N ILE A 6 39.80 3.63 -5.78
CA ILE A 6 39.06 2.96 -4.69
C ILE A 6 37.76 3.70 -4.40
N TRP A 7 37.78 5.03 -4.34
CA TRP A 7 36.57 5.84 -4.16
C TRP A 7 35.56 5.69 -5.30
N ILE A 8 36.01 5.68 -6.55
CA ILE A 8 35.13 5.53 -7.72
C ILE A 8 34.50 4.13 -7.75
N VAL A 9 35.28 3.09 -7.45
CA VAL A 9 34.76 1.71 -7.39
C VAL A 9 33.77 1.55 -6.24
N GLY A 10 34.05 2.13 -5.07
CA GLY A 10 33.14 2.13 -3.93
C GLY A 10 31.82 2.84 -4.23
N LEU A 11 31.86 4.00 -4.89
CA LEU A 11 30.66 4.73 -5.29
C LEU A 11 29.83 3.95 -6.31
N MET A 12 30.46 3.32 -7.32
CA MET A 12 29.74 2.49 -8.28
C MET A 12 29.10 1.25 -7.63
N ALA A 13 29.81 0.58 -6.71
CA ALA A 13 29.26 -0.57 -5.99
C ALA A 13 28.06 -0.16 -5.11
N PHE A 14 28.13 1.01 -4.46
CA PHE A 14 27.02 1.54 -3.67
C PHE A 14 25.80 1.87 -4.53
N VAL A 15 25.99 2.57 -5.65
CA VAL A 15 24.90 2.90 -6.59
C VAL A 15 24.27 1.62 -7.16
N ALA A 16 25.08 0.63 -7.52
CA ALA A 16 24.60 -0.66 -8.03
C ALA A 16 23.80 -1.43 -6.96
N ALA A 17 24.25 -1.41 -5.70
CA ALA A 17 23.52 -2.05 -4.60
C ALA A 17 22.17 -1.36 -4.33
N VAL A 18 22.13 -0.02 -4.30
CA VAL A 18 20.89 0.74 -4.13
C VAL A 18 19.93 0.48 -5.29
N ALA A 19 20.41 0.57 -6.53
CA ALA A 19 19.61 0.25 -7.71
C ALA A 19 19.09 -1.20 -7.69
N GLY A 20 19.92 -2.15 -7.26
CA GLY A 20 19.53 -3.55 -7.09
C GLY A 20 18.44 -3.76 -6.04
N VAL A 21 18.45 -3.01 -4.94
CA VAL A 21 17.38 -3.06 -3.92
C VAL A 21 16.09 -2.45 -4.46
N PHE A 22 16.16 -1.34 -5.20
CA PHE A 22 14.97 -0.70 -5.79
C PHE A 22 14.34 -1.57 -6.88
N VAL A 23 15.15 -2.13 -7.80
CA VAL A 23 14.68 -3.04 -8.84
C VAL A 23 14.22 -4.36 -8.23
N GLY A 24 14.96 -4.88 -7.24
CA GLY A 24 14.59 -6.07 -6.50
C GLY A 24 13.24 -5.91 -5.79
N ARG A 25 13.00 -4.76 -5.13
CA ARG A 25 11.69 -4.43 -4.59
C ARG A 25 10.63 -4.29 -5.67
N ALA A 26 10.89 -3.56 -6.75
CA ALA A 26 9.91 -3.40 -7.83
C ALA A 26 9.49 -4.72 -8.50
N LEU A 27 10.38 -5.73 -8.51
CA LEU A 27 10.12 -7.06 -9.07
C LEU A 27 9.58 -8.07 -8.05
N VAL A 28 10.00 -7.98 -6.78
CA VAL A 28 9.63 -8.93 -5.70
C VAL A 28 8.40 -8.44 -4.91
N ASP A 29 8.18 -7.13 -4.78
CA ASP A 29 6.92 -6.53 -4.33
C ASP A 29 5.86 -6.59 -5.46
N ALA A 30 5.87 -7.67 -6.26
CA ALA A 30 4.70 -8.07 -7.02
C ALA A 30 3.51 -8.06 -6.03
N PRO A 31 2.40 -7.36 -6.33
CA PRO A 31 1.44 -6.98 -5.31
C PRO A 31 0.97 -8.21 -4.54
N ARG A 32 1.24 -8.25 -3.22
CA ARG A 32 0.49 -9.10 -2.28
C ARG A 32 -0.97 -8.94 -2.66
N ALA A 33 -1.73 -10.03 -2.78
CA ALA A 33 -3.11 -10.05 -3.28
C ALA A 33 -3.77 -8.68 -3.08
N SER A 34 -3.68 -7.82 -4.11
CA SER A 34 -3.81 -6.40 -3.86
C SER A 34 -5.17 -6.15 -3.24
N GLU A 35 -5.33 -5.09 -2.47
CA GLU A 35 -6.67 -4.68 -2.02
C GLU A 35 -7.70 -4.74 -3.17
N THR A 36 -7.26 -4.39 -4.38
CA THR A 36 -8.00 -4.53 -5.65
C THR A 36 -8.35 -5.99 -6.01
N GLU A 37 -7.48 -6.97 -5.76
CA GLU A 37 -7.78 -8.40 -5.97
C GLU A 37 -8.76 -8.96 -4.94
N LEU A 38 -8.61 -8.62 -3.66
CA LEU A 38 -9.59 -9.01 -2.64
C LEU A 38 -10.95 -8.37 -2.93
N HIS A 39 -10.96 -7.08 -3.27
CA HIS A 39 -12.16 -6.34 -3.66
C HIS A 39 -12.83 -6.94 -4.91
N ALA A 40 -12.05 -7.28 -5.94
CA ALA A 40 -12.57 -7.93 -7.14
C ALA A 40 -13.08 -9.36 -6.86
N LEU A 41 -12.42 -10.10 -5.98
CA LEU A 41 -12.86 -11.43 -5.56
C LEU A 41 -14.20 -11.36 -4.81
N LEU A 42 -14.34 -10.39 -3.90
CA LEU A 42 -15.57 -10.15 -3.17
C LEU A 42 -16.72 -9.77 -4.09
N HIS A 43 -16.48 -8.90 -5.08
CA HIS A 43 -17.48 -8.55 -6.09
C HIS A 43 -17.94 -9.74 -6.93
N ARG A 44 -17.02 -10.64 -7.30
CA ARG A 44 -17.34 -11.85 -8.06
C ARG A 44 -18.09 -12.89 -7.22
N GLU A 45 -17.68 -13.10 -5.98
CA GLU A 45 -18.23 -14.16 -5.12
C GLU A 45 -19.53 -13.75 -4.41
N ALA A 46 -19.77 -12.46 -4.16
CA ALA A 46 -20.96 -11.99 -3.47
C ALA A 46 -22.24 -11.98 -4.33
N MET A 47 -22.12 -12.08 -5.67
CA MET A 47 -23.26 -12.06 -6.61
C MET A 47 -24.28 -10.96 -6.28
N LEU A 48 -23.82 -9.71 -6.31
CA LEU A 48 -24.64 -8.56 -5.93
C LEU A 48 -25.86 -8.41 -6.85
N THR A 49 -27.00 -8.09 -6.25
CA THR A 49 -28.18 -7.66 -7.02
C THR A 49 -27.99 -6.23 -7.55
N GLY A 50 -28.72 -5.84 -8.60
CA GLY A 50 -28.64 -4.47 -9.13
C GLY A 50 -29.01 -3.40 -8.10
N GLU A 51 -29.88 -3.70 -7.12
CA GLU A 51 -30.18 -2.79 -6.00
C GLU A 51 -28.98 -2.64 -5.05
N GLN A 52 -28.28 -3.74 -4.76
CA GLN A 52 -27.08 -3.72 -3.93
C GLN A 52 -25.94 -3.00 -4.62
N GLU A 53 -25.72 -3.21 -5.92
CA GLU A 53 -24.75 -2.45 -6.71
C GLU A 53 -25.08 -0.95 -6.68
N ALA A 54 -26.36 -0.59 -6.84
CA ALA A 54 -26.78 0.81 -6.78
C ALA A 54 -26.49 1.46 -5.43
N ARG A 55 -26.68 0.72 -4.32
CA ARG A 55 -26.31 1.16 -2.95
C ARG A 55 -24.81 1.22 -2.73
N LEU A 56 -24.04 0.39 -3.41
CA LEU A 56 -22.60 0.32 -3.25
C LEU A 56 -21.85 1.41 -4.02
N ARG A 57 -22.36 1.86 -5.18
CA ARG A 57 -21.73 2.95 -5.96
C ARG A 57 -21.26 4.17 -5.15
N PRO A 58 -22.07 4.77 -4.26
CA PRO A 58 -21.59 5.90 -3.46
C PRO A 58 -20.49 5.51 -2.44
N ILE A 59 -20.49 4.27 -1.95
CA ILE A 59 -19.45 3.74 -1.06
C ILE A 59 -18.13 3.61 -1.84
N GLU A 60 -18.17 3.01 -3.03
CA GLU A 60 -17.00 2.88 -3.91
C GLU A 60 -16.43 4.23 -4.33
N ALA A 61 -17.29 5.19 -4.69
CA ALA A 61 -16.86 6.53 -5.09
C ALA A 61 -16.15 7.26 -3.94
N ARG A 62 -16.67 7.14 -2.71
CA ARG A 62 -16.02 7.71 -1.53
C ARG A 62 -14.68 7.05 -1.27
N PHE A 63 -14.62 5.72 -1.30
CA PHE A 63 -13.39 4.98 -1.09
C PHE A 63 -12.31 5.34 -2.13
N ALA A 64 -12.68 5.39 -3.41
CA ALA A 64 -11.77 5.79 -4.49
C ALA A 64 -11.18 7.19 -4.26
N ALA A 65 -12.01 8.17 -3.90
CA ALA A 65 -11.55 9.54 -3.63
C ALA A 65 -10.61 9.61 -2.41
N ARG A 66 -10.93 8.86 -1.34
CA ARG A 66 -10.09 8.80 -0.13
C ARG A 66 -8.76 8.13 -0.38
N ARG A 67 -8.78 7.00 -1.10
CA ARG A 67 -7.58 6.29 -1.52
C ARG A 67 -6.67 7.18 -2.37
N GLU A 68 -7.22 7.88 -3.37
CA GLU A 68 -6.44 8.81 -4.20
C GLU A 68 -5.78 9.91 -3.37
N ALA A 69 -6.50 10.50 -2.41
CA ALA A 69 -5.95 11.52 -1.51
C ALA A 69 -4.77 10.97 -0.67
N ILE A 70 -4.91 9.76 -0.10
CA ILE A 70 -3.84 9.12 0.68
C ILE A 70 -2.65 8.76 -0.23
N GLU A 71 -2.89 8.29 -1.45
CA GLU A 71 -1.82 8.01 -2.42
C GLU A 71 -1.02 9.27 -2.80
N LEU A 72 -1.69 10.41 -2.96
CA LEU A 72 -1.02 11.70 -3.16
C LEU A 72 -0.19 12.11 -1.94
N GLU A 73 -0.70 11.85 -0.73
CA GLU A 73 0.02 12.14 0.51
C GLU A 73 1.26 11.25 0.68
N MET A 74 1.18 9.96 0.30
CA MET A 74 2.34 9.06 0.25
C MET A 74 3.43 9.59 -0.69
N ARG A 75 3.05 10.08 -1.87
CA ARG A 75 4.00 10.70 -2.82
C ARG A 75 4.65 11.94 -2.22
N ALA A 76 3.87 12.79 -1.53
CA ALA A 76 4.39 13.96 -0.86
C ALA A 76 5.34 13.60 0.31
N ALA A 77 5.03 12.55 1.07
CA ALA A 77 5.91 12.03 2.13
C ALA A 77 7.25 11.54 1.57
N ASN A 78 7.24 10.83 0.44
CA ASN A 78 8.46 10.40 -0.25
C ASN A 78 9.33 11.59 -0.71
N VAL A 79 8.73 12.67 -1.19
CA VAL A 79 9.46 13.90 -1.53
C VAL A 79 10.12 14.51 -0.28
N ARG A 80 9.41 14.58 0.85
CA ARG A 80 9.97 15.08 2.11
C ARG A 80 11.12 14.20 2.61
N LEU A 81 10.99 12.89 2.50
CA LEU A 81 12.05 11.94 2.85
C LEU A 81 13.29 12.15 1.98
N ALA A 82 13.13 12.32 0.68
CA ALA A 82 14.25 12.59 -0.23
C ALA A 82 14.99 13.89 0.15
N GLN A 83 14.24 14.97 0.45
CA GLN A 83 14.80 16.24 0.92
C GLN A 83 15.55 16.10 2.25
N ALA A 84 15.02 15.28 3.17
CA ALA A 84 15.69 15.01 4.45
C ALA A 84 17.00 14.25 4.26
N ILE A 85 17.01 13.23 3.39
CA ILE A 85 18.22 12.45 3.06
C ILE A 85 19.27 13.35 2.41
N GLU A 86 18.87 14.21 1.48
CA GLU A 86 19.77 15.17 0.84
C GLU A 86 20.37 16.14 1.84
N ALA A 87 19.61 16.58 2.83
CA ALA A 87 20.08 17.60 3.76
C ALA A 87 20.84 17.04 4.97
N GLU A 88 20.68 15.77 5.33
CA GLU A 88 21.35 15.14 6.48
C GLU A 88 22.49 14.19 6.08
N HIS A 89 22.47 13.67 4.84
CA HIS A 89 23.44 12.69 4.33
C HIS A 89 23.68 11.50 5.27
N GLY A 90 22.69 11.17 6.08
CA GLY A 90 22.75 10.17 7.14
C GLY A 90 21.39 10.00 7.80
N TYR A 91 21.28 9.00 8.69
CA TYR A 91 20.05 8.72 9.42
C TYR A 91 19.88 9.70 10.60
N GLY A 92 19.52 10.94 10.29
CA GLY A 92 19.34 12.01 11.27
C GLY A 92 17.88 12.21 11.70
N PRO A 93 17.61 13.26 12.50
CA PRO A 93 16.27 13.54 13.01
C PRO A 93 15.23 13.82 11.92
N ARG A 94 15.58 14.50 10.82
CA ARG A 94 14.61 14.77 9.73
C ARG A 94 14.30 13.51 8.93
N VAL A 95 15.30 12.67 8.68
CA VAL A 95 15.07 11.37 8.02
C VAL A 95 14.16 10.49 8.88
N THR A 96 14.42 10.41 10.19
CA THR A 96 13.57 9.65 11.12
C THR A 96 12.13 10.15 11.09
N LYS A 97 11.93 11.46 11.21
CA LYS A 97 10.59 12.08 11.15
C LYS A 97 9.85 11.79 9.85
N ALA A 98 10.53 11.91 8.71
CA ALA A 98 9.92 11.67 7.40
C ALA A 98 9.54 10.19 7.20
N ILE A 99 10.30 9.25 7.77
CA ILE A 99 9.96 7.82 7.80
C ILE A 99 8.71 7.60 8.66
N ASP A 100 8.65 8.18 9.86
CA ASP A 100 7.50 8.05 10.75
C ASP A 100 6.22 8.61 10.10
N GLU A 101 6.29 9.78 9.45
CA GLU A 101 5.18 10.34 8.66
C GLU A 101 4.76 9.38 7.54
N THR A 102 5.70 8.73 6.87
CA THR A 102 5.38 7.75 5.82
C THR A 102 4.64 6.54 6.40
N HIS A 103 5.03 6.04 7.57
CA HIS A 103 4.33 4.96 8.25
C HIS A 103 2.91 5.35 8.67
N GLU A 104 2.68 6.58 9.14
CA GLU A 104 1.35 7.07 9.50
C GLU A 104 0.42 7.09 8.28
N VAL A 105 0.89 7.61 7.14
CA VAL A 105 0.11 7.67 5.90
C VAL A 105 -0.17 6.26 5.35
N MET A 106 0.81 5.36 5.42
CA MET A 106 0.60 3.95 5.06
C MET A 106 -0.45 3.27 5.97
N GLY A 107 -0.42 3.56 7.28
CA GLY A 107 -1.43 3.07 8.21
C GLY A 107 -2.82 3.61 7.93
N ALA A 108 -2.93 4.87 7.48
CA ALA A 108 -4.19 5.47 7.07
C ALA A 108 -4.84 4.73 5.88
N LEU A 109 -4.02 4.31 4.89
CA LEU A 109 -4.53 3.51 3.77
C LEU A 109 -5.13 2.18 4.26
N GLN A 110 -4.40 1.43 5.09
CA GLN A 110 -4.90 0.16 5.63
C GLN A 110 -6.20 0.32 6.42
N LYS A 111 -6.33 1.40 7.20
CA LYS A 111 -7.54 1.69 7.94
C LYS A 111 -8.71 1.99 7.00
N GLU A 112 -8.52 2.85 5.99
CA GLU A 112 -9.56 3.19 5.02
C GLU A 112 -10.01 1.95 4.22
N THR A 113 -9.07 1.06 3.85
CA THR A 113 -9.36 -0.25 3.24
C THR A 113 -10.30 -1.10 4.10
N LEU A 114 -10.00 -1.26 5.39
CA LEU A 114 -10.81 -2.06 6.29
C LEU A 114 -12.20 -1.44 6.51
N GLU A 115 -12.27 -0.11 6.67
CA GLU A 115 -13.54 0.61 6.77
C GLU A 115 -14.40 0.41 5.51
N HIS A 116 -13.80 0.46 4.32
CA HIS A 116 -14.46 0.20 3.05
C HIS A 116 -15.01 -1.23 2.96
N LEU A 117 -14.21 -2.23 3.33
CA LEU A 117 -14.65 -3.63 3.37
C LEU A 117 -15.89 -3.82 4.27
N PHE A 118 -15.91 -3.20 5.45
CA PHE A 118 -17.08 -3.27 6.33
C PHE A 118 -18.29 -2.48 5.79
N ALA A 119 -18.06 -1.36 5.10
CA ALA A 119 -19.13 -0.63 4.43
C ALA A 119 -19.77 -1.46 3.30
N MET A 120 -18.97 -2.19 2.52
CA MET A 120 -19.47 -3.16 1.54
C MET A 120 -20.26 -4.28 2.22
N ARG A 121 -19.74 -4.85 3.31
CA ARG A 121 -20.43 -5.90 4.06
C ARG A 121 -21.83 -5.48 4.52
N ALA A 122 -22.01 -4.19 4.84
CA ALA A 122 -23.29 -3.66 5.33
C ALA A 122 -24.42 -3.65 4.28
N VAL A 123 -24.11 -3.77 2.98
CA VAL A 123 -25.13 -3.83 1.91
C VAL A 123 -25.54 -5.26 1.54
N LEU A 124 -24.86 -6.26 2.11
CA LEU A 124 -25.07 -7.67 1.82
C LEU A 124 -26.24 -8.26 2.62
N ASP A 125 -26.87 -9.29 2.07
CA ASP A 125 -27.77 -10.14 2.84
C ASP A 125 -26.99 -11.11 3.74
N ARG A 126 -27.72 -11.94 4.50
CA ARG A 126 -27.13 -12.86 5.49
C ARG A 126 -26.20 -13.92 4.86
N ASP A 127 -26.57 -14.46 3.70
CA ASP A 127 -25.84 -15.55 3.07
C ASP A 127 -24.60 -15.03 2.34
N GLN A 128 -24.75 -13.88 1.67
CA GLN A 128 -23.64 -13.13 1.08
C GLN A 128 -22.63 -12.70 2.15
N THR A 129 -23.11 -12.23 3.30
CA THR A 129 -22.28 -11.84 4.45
C THR A 129 -21.44 -13.00 4.97
N ALA A 130 -22.02 -14.19 5.11
CA ALA A 130 -21.28 -15.37 5.55
C ALA A 130 -20.18 -15.78 4.56
N THR A 131 -20.42 -15.57 3.27
CA THR A 131 -19.43 -15.81 2.21
C THR A 131 -18.32 -14.77 2.25
N PHE A 132 -18.68 -13.48 2.34
CA PHE A 132 -17.75 -12.37 2.52
C PHE A 132 -16.80 -12.59 3.71
N ASP A 133 -17.33 -12.89 4.89
CA ASP A 133 -16.54 -13.05 6.11
C ASP A 133 -15.50 -14.18 5.97
N ARG A 134 -15.89 -15.29 5.34
CA ARG A 134 -14.98 -16.41 5.06
C ARG A 134 -13.87 -16.04 4.08
N ILE A 135 -14.17 -15.27 3.03
CA ILE A 135 -13.16 -14.80 2.06
C ILE A 135 -12.16 -13.88 2.75
N VAL A 136 -12.65 -12.90 3.52
CA VAL A 136 -11.80 -11.94 4.25
C VAL A 136 -10.90 -12.66 5.25
N VAL A 137 -11.45 -13.56 6.08
CA VAL A 137 -10.65 -14.33 7.04
C VAL A 137 -9.58 -15.16 6.32
N LYS A 138 -9.94 -15.83 5.22
CA LYS A 138 -8.99 -16.62 4.43
C LYS A 138 -7.87 -15.74 3.84
N ALA A 139 -8.21 -14.57 3.31
CA ALA A 139 -7.23 -13.64 2.75
C ALA A 139 -6.26 -13.11 3.82
N LEU A 140 -6.77 -12.77 5.01
CA LEU A 140 -5.95 -12.27 6.13
C LEU A 140 -5.09 -13.34 6.80
N THR A 141 -5.45 -14.62 6.66
CA THR A 141 -4.73 -15.75 7.30
C THR A 141 -3.90 -16.58 6.31
N ALA A 142 -3.85 -16.20 5.03
CA ALA A 142 -3.15 -16.96 3.99
C ALA A 142 -1.64 -17.12 4.26
N ASP A 143 -1.00 -16.10 4.85
CA ASP A 143 0.44 -16.09 5.17
C ASP A 143 0.77 -16.71 6.56
N ALA A 144 -0.25 -17.08 7.35
CA ALA A 144 -0.06 -17.65 8.69
C ALA A 144 0.10 -19.18 8.69
N ARG A 145 0.26 -19.80 7.51
CA ARG A 145 0.44 -21.24 7.30
C ARG A 145 1.88 -21.60 6.98
#